data_AF-A0A5Q4FY86-F1
#
_entry.id   AF-A0A5Q4FY86-F1
#
_cell.length_a   1.000
_cell.length_b   1.000
_cell.length_c   1.000
_cell.angle_alpha   90.00
_cell.angle_beta   90.00
_cell.angle_gamma   90.00
#
_symmetry.space_group_name_H-M   'P 1'
#
loop_
_entity.id
_entity.type
_entity.pdbx_description
1 polymer ?
#
loop_
_entity_poly.entity_id
_entity_poly.type
_entity_poly.pdbx_seq_one_letter_code
_entity_poly.pdbx_strand_id
1 'polypeptide(L)'
;MMDLPLESPARQRLASDLLGWGEPRPRIDPQVADELRGHLDAGLAAIGDDLGRVATAQRGGHVLVTKTKLDRLVCDGLQLDAAPFQYTHASVRGILGHAMVAHDLDAGRIEPAAKVVEVVWQAEASRRPGDPASLSAWMNEQPPDHAHQLRAELADLLEGFREVWPPLPPERVRIRTEEAIGISLADGHVRLFGRPDLLIDSRHRDDRARTLVVDLKTGRPRSEHDRHELRFYALLVTLSRGRPPFRWATYYVTEGRHEAEDYRPEVLEATARRVIDGARQLVRLGLRDPGDEQDLQLRGGSWCFMCQREPDCEVAAAARMEHALDQLG
;
A
#
# COMPACT_ATOMS: atom_id res chain seq x y z
N MET A 1 -15.70 16.30 27.86
CA MET A 1 -14.88 15.24 27.26
C MET A 1 -15.73 14.68 26.12
N MET A 2 -15.50 15.05 24.85
CA MET A 2 -16.30 14.45 23.77
C MET A 2 -15.79 13.02 23.55
N ASP A 3 -16.64 12.05 23.86
CA ASP A 3 -16.38 10.63 23.63
C ASP A 3 -16.67 10.26 22.18
N LEU A 4 -16.04 9.20 21.68
CA LEU A 4 -16.35 8.68 20.35
C LEU A 4 -17.82 8.23 20.31
N PRO A 5 -18.54 8.47 19.21
CA PRO A 5 -19.89 7.92 19.03
C PRO A 5 -19.82 6.41 18.76
N LEU A 6 -19.79 5.60 19.81
CA LEU A 6 -19.62 4.14 19.78
C LEU A 6 -20.97 3.40 19.87
N GLU A 7 -21.94 3.85 19.09
CA GLU A 7 -23.34 3.42 19.15
C GLU A 7 -23.57 1.97 18.66
N SER A 8 -22.64 1.41 17.88
CA SER A 8 -22.72 0.05 17.35
C SER A 8 -21.59 -0.84 17.87
N PRO A 9 -21.82 -2.17 18.01
CA PRO A 9 -20.75 -3.12 18.36
C PRO A 9 -19.57 -3.08 17.37
N ALA A 10 -19.83 -2.79 16.10
CA ALA A 10 -18.78 -2.66 15.09
C ALA A 10 -17.87 -1.45 15.37
N ARG A 11 -18.44 -0.29 15.71
CA ARG A 11 -17.68 0.91 16.10
C ARG A 11 -16.90 0.69 17.39
N GLN A 12 -17.49 0.01 18.38
CA GLN A 12 -16.81 -0.34 19.63
C GLN A 12 -15.57 -1.19 19.37
N ARG A 13 -15.70 -2.28 18.60
CA ARG A 13 -14.56 -3.12 18.20
C ARG A 13 -13.50 -2.35 17.43
N LEU A 14 -13.90 -1.50 16.48
CA LEU A 14 -12.94 -0.68 15.75
C LEU A 14 -12.21 0.30 16.69
N ALA A 15 -12.91 0.89 17.66
CA ALA A 15 -12.30 1.82 18.61
C ALA A 15 -11.31 1.13 19.56
N SER A 16 -11.63 -0.05 20.08
CA SER A 16 -10.72 -0.82 20.93
C SER A 16 -9.57 -1.43 20.13
N ASP A 17 -9.90 -2.21 19.10
CA ASP A 17 -8.99 -3.17 18.48
C ASP A 17 -8.11 -2.52 17.43
N LEU A 18 -8.63 -1.52 16.71
CA LEU A 18 -7.87 -0.78 15.69
C LEU A 18 -7.34 0.55 16.24
N LEU A 19 -8.22 1.43 16.71
CA LEU A 19 -7.79 2.76 17.15
C LEU A 19 -7.01 2.72 18.47
N GLY A 20 -7.19 1.69 19.32
CA GLY A 20 -6.65 1.66 20.68
C GLY A 20 -7.11 2.89 21.48
N TRP A 21 -8.38 3.27 21.32
CA TRP A 21 -8.93 4.47 21.91
C TRP A 21 -9.00 4.34 23.44
N GLY A 22 -8.48 5.32 24.16
CA GLY A 22 -8.41 5.28 25.63
C GLY A 22 -7.24 4.46 26.19
N GLU A 23 -6.56 3.66 25.37
CA GLU A 23 -5.43 2.83 25.80
C GLU A 23 -4.10 3.62 25.87
N PRO A 24 -3.21 3.29 26.82
CA PRO A 24 -1.87 3.88 26.86
C PRO A 24 -1.08 3.45 25.63
N ARG A 25 -0.40 4.41 24.99
CA ARG A 25 0.46 4.13 23.83
C ARG A 25 1.86 3.66 24.24
N PRO A 26 2.54 2.78 23.47
CA PRO A 26 3.88 2.35 23.81
C PRO A 26 4.86 3.54 23.81
N ARG A 27 5.79 3.54 24.77
CA ARG A 27 6.97 4.41 24.71
C ARG A 27 7.92 3.89 23.65
N ILE A 28 8.55 4.79 22.91
CA ILE A 28 9.50 4.45 21.87
C ILE A 28 10.87 4.93 22.31
N ASP A 29 11.88 4.08 22.14
CA ASP A 29 13.26 4.50 22.17
C ASP A 29 13.51 5.54 21.06
N PRO A 30 13.97 6.77 21.40
CA PRO A 30 14.22 7.81 20.41
C PRO A 30 15.25 7.41 19.33
N GLN A 31 16.09 6.39 19.57
CA GLN A 31 17.14 5.97 18.63
C GLN A 31 16.65 5.03 17.52
N VAL A 32 15.45 4.43 17.66
CA VAL A 32 14.95 3.41 16.71
C VAL A 32 14.97 3.87 15.25
N ALA A 33 14.60 5.12 14.98
CA ALA A 33 14.58 5.61 13.60
C ALA A 33 15.99 5.80 13.03
N ASP A 34 16.93 6.28 13.85
CA ASP A 34 18.32 6.48 13.45
C ASP A 34 19.04 5.14 13.27
N GLU A 35 18.76 4.16 14.14
CA GLU A 35 19.29 2.79 14.02
C GLU A 35 18.78 2.10 12.75
N LEU A 36 17.48 2.18 12.46
CA LEU A 36 16.90 1.64 11.22
C LEU A 36 17.49 2.31 9.99
N ARG A 37 17.70 3.64 10.03
CA ARG A 37 18.33 4.37 8.94
C ARG A 37 19.78 3.94 8.75
N GLY A 38 20.56 3.88 9.82
CA GLY A 38 21.94 3.41 9.78
C GLY A 38 22.07 1.98 9.25
N HIS A 39 21.15 1.08 9.63
CA HIS A 39 21.11 -0.27 9.09
C HIS A 39 20.83 -0.31 7.59
N LEU A 40 19.87 0.50 7.12
CA LEU A 40 19.57 0.64 5.69
C LEU A 40 20.77 1.21 4.91
N ASP A 41 21.35 2.31 5.38
CA ASP A 41 22.48 2.95 4.69
C ASP A 41 23.70 2.01 4.64
N ALA A 42 24.02 1.31 5.73
CA ALA A 42 25.10 0.31 5.74
C ALA A 42 24.81 -0.87 4.79
N GLY A 43 23.59 -1.38 4.78
CA GLY A 43 23.18 -2.49 3.91
C GLY A 43 23.19 -2.14 2.43
N LEU A 44 22.81 -0.90 2.09
CA LEU A 44 22.83 -0.36 0.73
C LEU A 44 24.25 0.01 0.28
N ALA A 45 25.10 0.53 1.16
CA ALA A 45 26.50 0.79 0.86
C ALA A 45 27.26 -0.49 0.46
N ALA A 46 26.87 -1.64 1.03
CA ALA A 46 27.45 -2.93 0.68
C ALA A 46 27.15 -3.39 -0.77
N ILE A 47 26.22 -2.74 -1.49
CA ILE A 47 25.98 -2.97 -2.92
C ILE A 47 27.13 -2.39 -3.77
N GLY A 48 27.82 -1.37 -3.27
CA GLY A 48 28.96 -0.74 -3.94
C GLY A 48 28.58 0.07 -5.18
N ASP A 49 29.54 0.22 -6.09
CA ASP A 49 29.46 1.10 -7.27
C ASP A 49 28.30 0.76 -8.21
N ASP A 50 27.87 -0.50 -8.22
CA ASP A 50 26.76 -0.99 -9.03
C ASP A 50 25.44 -0.28 -8.71
N LEU A 51 25.23 0.08 -7.44
CA LEU A 51 24.07 0.89 -7.06
C LEU A 51 24.10 2.26 -7.75
N GLY A 52 25.25 2.94 -7.74
CA GLY A 52 25.43 4.24 -8.39
C GLY A 52 25.25 4.16 -9.91
N ARG A 53 25.79 3.11 -10.54
CA ARG A 53 25.63 2.84 -11.99
C ARG A 53 24.15 2.68 -12.37
N VAL A 54 23.42 1.80 -11.68
CA VAL A 54 21.99 1.57 -11.96
C VAL A 54 21.17 2.82 -11.65
N ALA A 55 21.42 3.49 -10.53
CA ALA A 55 20.73 4.72 -10.15
C ALA A 55 20.83 5.80 -11.23
N THR A 56 22.05 6.04 -11.75
CA THR A 56 22.32 7.05 -12.79
C THR A 56 21.63 6.72 -14.12
N ALA A 57 21.46 5.44 -14.43
CA ALA A 57 20.74 5.00 -15.63
C ALA A 57 19.21 5.19 -15.53
N GLN A 58 18.66 5.31 -14.31
CA GLN A 58 17.22 5.59 -14.13
C GLN A 58 16.91 7.06 -14.42
N ARG A 59 15.74 7.34 -15.00
CA ARG A 59 15.29 8.73 -15.28
C ARG A 59 15.29 9.64 -14.03
N GLY A 60 15.10 9.05 -12.85
CA GLY A 60 15.09 9.77 -11.58
C GLY A 60 16.46 9.91 -10.90
N GLY A 61 17.52 9.32 -11.44
CA GLY A 61 18.84 9.27 -10.81
C GLY A 61 18.90 8.39 -9.55
N HIS A 62 17.91 7.50 -9.35
CA HIS A 62 17.80 6.64 -8.19
C HIS A 62 17.09 5.31 -8.49
N VAL A 63 17.45 4.28 -7.74
CA VAL A 63 16.68 3.04 -7.66
C VAL A 63 15.44 3.29 -6.81
N LEU A 64 14.28 3.30 -7.46
CA LEU A 64 12.99 3.46 -6.78
C LEU A 64 12.56 2.11 -6.18
N VAL A 65 12.28 2.10 -4.87
CA VAL A 65 11.72 0.97 -4.12
C VAL A 65 10.32 1.35 -3.62
N THR A 66 9.32 0.55 -3.97
CA THR A 66 7.91 0.71 -3.56
C THR A 66 7.37 -0.63 -3.07
N LYS A 67 6.23 -0.64 -2.36
CA LYS A 67 5.56 -1.88 -1.96
C LYS A 67 5.35 -2.84 -3.14
N THR A 68 4.82 -2.32 -4.25
CA THR A 68 4.53 -3.10 -5.46
C THR A 68 5.79 -3.71 -6.08
N LYS A 69 6.92 -2.99 -6.07
CA LYS A 69 8.19 -3.57 -6.53
C LYS A 69 8.65 -4.68 -5.59
N LEU A 70 8.64 -4.43 -4.28
CA LEU A 70 9.05 -5.45 -3.30
C LEU A 70 8.22 -6.74 -3.40
N ASP A 71 6.95 -6.64 -3.76
CA ASP A 71 6.09 -7.82 -3.92
C ASP A 71 6.33 -8.58 -5.21
N ARG A 72 6.67 -7.87 -6.30
CA ARG A 72 6.99 -8.48 -7.60
C ARG A 72 8.37 -9.15 -7.62
N LEU A 73 9.24 -8.83 -6.68
CA LEU A 73 10.58 -9.45 -6.53
C LEU A 73 10.57 -10.93 -6.13
N VAL A 74 9.40 -11.52 -5.87
CA VAL A 74 9.24 -12.97 -5.73
C VAL A 74 9.72 -13.75 -6.96
N CYS A 75 9.69 -13.13 -8.15
CA CYS A 75 10.14 -13.73 -9.40
C CYS A 75 10.74 -12.65 -10.31
N ASP A 76 11.94 -12.88 -10.84
CA ASP A 76 12.60 -11.92 -11.74
C ASP A 76 11.77 -11.62 -12.99
N GLY A 77 11.10 -12.65 -13.54
CA GLY A 77 10.23 -12.51 -14.71
C GLY A 77 9.03 -11.59 -14.43
N LEU A 78 8.41 -11.72 -13.26
CA LEU A 78 7.31 -10.84 -12.83
C LEU A 78 7.81 -9.41 -12.58
N GLN A 79 9.00 -9.23 -12.02
CA GLN A 79 9.57 -7.90 -11.81
C GLN A 79 9.92 -7.19 -13.12
N LEU A 80 10.38 -7.94 -14.13
CA LEU A 80 10.74 -7.42 -15.45
C LEU A 80 9.56 -7.32 -16.43
N ASP A 81 8.38 -7.83 -16.07
CA ASP A 81 7.20 -7.77 -16.92
C ASP A 81 6.83 -6.31 -17.23
N ALA A 82 7.06 -5.94 -18.50
CA ALA A 82 6.90 -4.60 -19.04
C ALA A 82 5.47 -4.32 -19.53
N ALA A 83 4.55 -5.27 -19.35
CA ALA A 83 3.18 -5.10 -19.78
C ALA A 83 2.53 -3.85 -19.16
N PRO A 84 1.80 -3.05 -19.96
CA PRO A 84 1.04 -1.96 -19.42
C PRO A 84 -0.06 -2.50 -18.50
N PHE A 85 -0.21 -1.86 -17.34
CA PHE A 85 -1.34 -2.13 -16.46
C PHE A 85 -2.66 -1.89 -17.22
N GLN A 86 -3.60 -2.82 -17.08
CA GLN A 86 -4.93 -2.71 -17.67
C GLN A 86 -5.98 -2.48 -16.57
N TYR A 87 -6.84 -1.49 -16.79
CA TYR A 87 -7.97 -1.25 -15.90
C TYR A 87 -9.02 -2.35 -16.07
N THR A 88 -9.56 -2.77 -14.92
CA THR A 88 -10.67 -3.71 -14.81
C THR A 88 -11.72 -3.06 -13.93
N HIS A 89 -12.96 -3.54 -13.99
CA HIS A 89 -14.01 -3.08 -13.07
C HIS A 89 -13.55 -3.14 -11.60
N ALA A 90 -12.89 -4.23 -11.21
CA ALA A 90 -12.39 -4.40 -9.84
C ALA A 90 -11.29 -3.40 -9.46
N SER A 91 -10.32 -3.14 -10.35
CA SER A 91 -9.25 -2.18 -10.06
C SER A 91 -9.77 -0.74 -10.03
N VAL A 92 -10.72 -0.39 -10.91
CA VAL A 92 -11.35 0.93 -10.93
C VAL A 92 -12.23 1.16 -9.70
N ARG A 93 -13.04 0.16 -9.31
CA ARG A 93 -13.79 0.19 -8.04
C ARG A 93 -12.85 0.38 -6.85
N GLY A 94 -11.68 -0.25 -6.86
CA GLY A 94 -10.65 -0.05 -5.83
C GLY A 94 -10.13 1.39 -5.78
N ILE A 95 -9.68 1.94 -6.92
CA ILE A 95 -9.14 3.29 -7.01
C ILE A 95 -10.18 4.34 -6.57
N LEU A 96 -11.39 4.27 -7.13
CA LEU A 96 -12.48 5.19 -6.78
C LEU A 96 -12.93 5.00 -5.32
N GLY A 97 -12.90 3.77 -4.81
CA GLY A 97 -13.21 3.45 -3.42
C GLY A 97 -12.24 4.08 -2.42
N HIS A 98 -10.95 4.17 -2.74
CA HIS A 98 -9.97 4.87 -1.90
C HIS A 98 -10.19 6.38 -1.98
N ALA A 99 -10.34 6.92 -3.20
CA ALA A 99 -10.55 8.34 -3.43
C ALA A 99 -11.82 8.88 -2.75
N MET A 100 -12.92 8.11 -2.75
CA MET A 100 -14.15 8.52 -2.06
C MET A 100 -14.01 8.52 -0.55
N VAL A 101 -13.32 7.55 0.05
CA VAL A 101 -13.09 7.53 1.50
C VAL A 101 -12.17 8.70 1.90
N ALA A 102 -11.13 8.96 1.13
CA ALA A 102 -10.26 10.11 1.33
C ALA A 102 -11.05 11.42 1.27
N HIS A 103 -11.82 11.64 0.20
CA HIS A 103 -12.67 12.81 0.03
C HIS A 103 -13.68 12.97 1.17
N ASP A 104 -14.33 11.87 1.58
CA ASP A 104 -15.32 11.87 2.64
C ASP A 104 -14.73 12.30 3.99
N LEU A 105 -13.55 11.77 4.32
CA LEU A 105 -12.83 12.11 5.55
C LEU A 105 -12.37 13.57 5.53
N ASP A 106 -11.83 14.06 4.42
CA ASP A 106 -11.35 15.43 4.28
C ASP A 106 -12.49 16.46 4.32
N ALA A 107 -13.66 16.11 3.76
CA ALA A 107 -14.87 16.93 3.81
C ALA A 107 -15.61 16.87 5.16
N GLY A 108 -15.14 16.08 6.12
CA GLY A 108 -15.78 15.95 7.44
C GLY A 108 -17.08 15.14 7.44
N ARG A 109 -17.31 14.32 6.40
CA ARG A 109 -18.46 13.41 6.26
C ARG A 109 -19.83 14.08 6.33
N ILE A 110 -19.96 15.27 5.76
CA ILE A 110 -21.20 16.06 5.80
C ILE A 110 -22.16 15.77 4.64
N GLU A 111 -21.66 15.17 3.55
CA GLU A 111 -22.43 14.93 2.33
C GLU A 111 -23.03 13.51 2.27
N PRO A 112 -24.17 13.30 1.59
CA PRO A 112 -24.66 11.97 1.25
C PRO A 112 -23.63 11.17 0.42
N ALA A 113 -23.59 9.84 0.60
CA ALA A 113 -22.60 8.98 -0.08
C ALA A 113 -22.66 9.13 -1.62
N ALA A 114 -23.86 9.12 -2.19
CA ALA A 114 -24.07 9.33 -3.63
C ALA A 114 -23.47 10.67 -4.13
N LYS A 115 -23.51 11.73 -3.30
CA LYS A 115 -22.94 13.04 -3.66
C LYS A 115 -21.42 13.00 -3.65
N VAL A 116 -20.81 12.34 -2.66
CA VAL A 116 -19.35 12.12 -2.61
C VAL A 116 -18.89 11.33 -3.83
N VAL A 117 -19.59 10.25 -4.16
CA VAL A 117 -19.28 9.42 -5.34
C VAL A 117 -19.34 10.25 -6.61
N GLU A 118 -20.37 11.08 -6.79
CA GLU A 118 -20.49 11.94 -7.97
C GLU A 118 -19.33 12.94 -8.07
N VAL A 119 -18.94 13.58 -6.97
CA VAL A 119 -17.82 14.53 -6.96
C VAL A 119 -16.51 13.84 -7.35
N VAL A 120 -16.21 12.68 -6.75
CA VAL A 120 -15.00 11.91 -7.07
C VAL A 120 -15.04 11.37 -8.50
N TRP A 121 -16.20 10.89 -8.96
CA TRP A 121 -16.38 10.42 -10.32
C TRP A 121 -16.03 11.51 -11.33
N GLN A 122 -16.59 12.72 -11.17
CA GLN A 122 -16.33 13.83 -12.09
C GLN A 122 -14.86 14.27 -12.07
N ALA A 123 -14.24 14.28 -10.88
CA ALA A 123 -12.83 14.64 -10.73
C ALA A 123 -11.91 13.65 -11.47
N GLU A 124 -12.11 12.35 -11.30
CA GLU A 124 -11.28 11.31 -11.93
C GLU A 124 -11.60 11.14 -13.43
N ALA A 125 -12.87 11.24 -13.82
CA ALA A 125 -13.27 11.22 -15.24
C ALA A 125 -12.68 12.39 -16.05
N SER A 126 -12.35 13.51 -15.39
CA SER A 126 -11.72 14.68 -16.02
C SER A 126 -10.19 14.68 -15.96
N ARG A 127 -9.58 13.65 -15.36
CA ARG A 127 -8.13 13.62 -15.11
C ARG A 127 -7.36 13.01 -16.27
N ARG A 128 -6.62 13.83 -17.00
CA ARG A 128 -5.83 13.43 -18.19
C ARG A 128 -6.68 12.71 -19.27
N PRO A 129 -7.79 13.31 -19.74
CA PRO A 129 -8.73 12.65 -20.66
C PRO A 129 -8.15 12.32 -22.04
N GLY A 130 -7.03 12.95 -22.43
CA GLY A 130 -6.35 12.67 -23.71
C GLY A 130 -5.35 11.52 -23.66
N ASP A 131 -5.14 10.90 -22.50
CA ASP A 131 -4.27 9.72 -22.35
C ASP A 131 -5.12 8.44 -22.44
N PRO A 132 -5.03 7.66 -23.53
CA PRO A 132 -5.84 6.45 -23.70
C PRO A 132 -5.50 5.35 -22.67
N ALA A 133 -4.36 5.43 -22.00
CA ALA A 133 -3.99 4.53 -20.92
C ALA A 133 -4.40 5.05 -19.54
N SER A 134 -5.21 6.11 -19.47
CA SER A 134 -5.66 6.70 -18.20
C SER A 134 -6.93 6.04 -17.66
N LEU A 135 -7.11 6.16 -16.35
CA LEU A 135 -8.36 5.82 -15.67
C LEU A 135 -9.55 6.58 -16.28
N SER A 136 -9.36 7.86 -16.60
CA SER A 136 -10.37 8.72 -17.23
C SER A 136 -10.85 8.16 -18.56
N ALA A 137 -9.92 7.76 -19.45
CA ALA A 137 -10.27 7.15 -20.72
C ALA A 137 -11.11 5.88 -20.52
N TRP A 138 -10.66 4.98 -19.64
CA TRP A 138 -11.43 3.79 -19.29
C TRP A 138 -12.84 4.13 -18.79
N MET A 139 -12.97 5.06 -17.84
CA MET A 139 -14.26 5.46 -17.25
C MET A 139 -15.21 6.05 -18.30
N ASN A 140 -14.69 6.85 -19.22
CA ASN A 140 -15.49 7.53 -20.24
C ASN A 140 -15.92 6.60 -21.39
N GLU A 141 -15.24 5.48 -21.59
CA GLU A 141 -15.61 4.45 -22.57
C GLU A 141 -16.65 3.45 -22.06
N GLN A 142 -16.98 3.46 -20.77
CA GLN A 142 -17.92 2.50 -20.20
C GLN A 142 -19.37 2.75 -20.65
N PRO A 143 -20.16 1.69 -20.91
CA PRO A 143 -21.59 1.82 -21.13
C PRO A 143 -22.30 2.53 -19.97
N PRO A 144 -23.35 3.35 -20.24
CA PRO A 144 -24.06 4.09 -19.19
C PRO A 144 -24.55 3.22 -18.03
N ASP A 145 -25.08 2.02 -18.32
CA ASP A 145 -25.57 1.09 -17.30
C ASP A 145 -24.45 0.57 -16.41
N HIS A 146 -23.27 0.28 -16.98
CA HIS A 146 -22.11 -0.16 -16.23
C HIS A 146 -21.57 0.95 -15.32
N ALA A 147 -21.50 2.18 -15.85
CA ALA A 147 -21.11 3.34 -15.06
C ALA A 147 -22.11 3.66 -13.94
N HIS A 148 -23.42 3.44 -14.16
CA HIS A 148 -24.43 3.56 -13.12
C HIS A 148 -24.20 2.51 -12.03
N GLN A 149 -24.10 1.23 -12.41
CA GLN A 149 -23.87 0.13 -11.48
C GLN A 149 -22.65 0.40 -10.59
N LEU A 150 -21.52 0.77 -11.17
CA LEU A 150 -20.30 1.05 -10.41
C LEU A 150 -20.47 2.21 -9.41
N ARG A 151 -21.19 3.28 -9.78
CA ARG A 151 -21.49 4.38 -8.83
C ARG A 151 -22.37 3.92 -7.66
N ALA A 152 -23.36 3.07 -7.92
CA ALA A 152 -24.19 2.49 -6.87
C ALA A 152 -23.35 1.61 -5.92
N GLU A 153 -22.51 0.73 -6.47
CA GLU A 153 -21.60 -0.12 -5.68
C GLU A 153 -20.63 0.70 -4.80
N LEU A 154 -20.17 1.85 -5.29
CA LEU A 154 -19.31 2.77 -4.54
C LEU A 154 -20.08 3.48 -3.42
N ALA A 155 -21.33 3.89 -3.67
CA ALA A 155 -22.17 4.51 -2.66
C ALA A 155 -22.44 3.53 -1.50
N ASP A 156 -22.84 2.30 -1.80
CA ASP A 156 -23.05 1.24 -0.81
C ASP A 156 -21.78 0.96 0.01
N LEU A 157 -20.62 0.93 -0.67
CA LEU A 157 -19.34 0.70 -0.03
C LEU A 157 -18.97 1.84 0.94
N LEU A 158 -19.25 3.10 0.58
CA LEU A 158 -19.01 4.25 1.45
C LEU A 158 -19.98 4.27 2.64
N GLU A 159 -21.23 3.90 2.44
CA GLU A 159 -22.22 3.76 3.51
C GLU A 159 -21.78 2.69 4.53
N GLY A 160 -21.42 1.50 4.06
CA GLY A 160 -20.88 0.43 4.92
C GLY A 160 -19.62 0.85 5.68
N PHE A 161 -18.74 1.64 5.04
CA PHE A 161 -17.59 2.23 5.74
C PHE A 161 -18.03 3.15 6.89
N ARG A 162 -18.99 4.06 6.67
CA ARG A 162 -19.51 5.01 7.67
C ARG A 162 -20.26 4.33 8.83
N GLU A 163 -20.84 3.16 8.59
CA GLU A 163 -21.47 2.36 9.65
C GLU A 163 -20.45 1.87 10.68
N VAL A 164 -19.26 1.45 10.21
CA VAL A 164 -18.22 0.84 11.06
C VAL A 164 -17.20 1.87 11.58
N TRP A 165 -16.82 2.85 10.76
CA TRP A 165 -15.87 3.90 11.15
C TRP A 165 -16.59 5.05 11.85
N PRO A 166 -16.36 5.30 13.15
CA PRO A 166 -16.93 6.45 13.82
C PRO A 166 -16.30 7.76 13.27
N PRO A 167 -17.03 8.88 13.30
CA PRO A 167 -16.43 10.20 13.19
C PRO A 167 -15.32 10.36 14.24
N LEU A 168 -14.12 10.75 13.80
CA LEU A 168 -12.99 10.97 14.70
C LEU A 168 -12.91 12.46 15.09
N PRO A 169 -12.82 12.80 16.39
CA PRO A 169 -12.82 14.18 16.85
C PRO A 169 -11.55 14.93 16.38
N PRO A 170 -11.68 15.97 15.54
CA PRO A 170 -10.54 16.67 14.94
C PRO A 170 -9.67 17.42 15.97
N GLU A 171 -10.19 17.68 17.17
CA GLU A 171 -9.46 18.27 18.29
C GLU A 171 -8.52 17.28 19.00
N ARG A 172 -8.74 15.97 18.83
CA ARG A 172 -7.89 14.91 19.40
C ARG A 172 -7.04 14.18 18.37
N VAL A 173 -7.52 14.12 17.13
CA VAL A 173 -6.92 13.34 16.05
C VAL A 173 -6.67 14.23 14.84
N ARG A 174 -5.62 13.93 14.09
CA ARG A 174 -5.39 14.43 12.74
C ARG A 174 -5.37 13.24 11.80
N ILE A 175 -6.28 13.22 10.83
CA ILE A 175 -6.28 12.24 9.75
C ILE A 175 -5.54 12.88 8.57
N ARG A 176 -4.67 12.12 7.91
CA ARG A 176 -4.03 12.47 6.65
C ARG A 176 -4.33 11.35 5.66
N THR A 177 -4.99 11.72 4.58
CA THR A 177 -5.40 10.84 3.50
C THR A 177 -4.35 10.89 2.40
N GLU A 178 -3.95 9.72 1.88
CA GLU A 178 -3.10 9.61 0.69
C GLU A 178 -1.81 10.47 0.70
N GLU A 179 -1.24 10.72 1.89
CA GLU A 179 0.00 11.49 2.07
C GLU A 179 1.19 10.73 1.46
N ALA A 180 1.85 11.32 0.46
CA ALA A 180 3.02 10.70 -0.16
C ALA A 180 4.25 10.83 0.75
N ILE A 181 4.92 9.71 1.01
CA ILE A 181 6.14 9.65 1.81
C ILE A 181 7.28 9.17 0.91
N GLY A 182 8.35 9.97 0.83
CA GLY A 182 9.57 9.65 0.11
C GLY A 182 10.79 9.76 1.01
N ILE A 183 11.63 8.73 1.04
CA ILE A 183 12.88 8.69 1.81
C ILE A 183 14.04 8.45 0.85
N SER A 184 15.01 9.36 0.87
CA SER A 184 16.29 9.20 0.18
C SER A 184 17.31 8.55 1.11
N LEU A 185 18.01 7.54 0.59
CA LEU A 185 19.03 6.74 1.27
C LEU A 185 20.25 6.60 0.36
N ALA A 186 21.39 6.18 0.92
CA ALA A 186 22.64 5.95 0.18
C ALA A 186 22.99 7.13 -0.76
N ASP A 187 23.13 8.33 -0.17
CA ASP A 187 23.43 9.59 -0.90
C ASP A 187 22.44 9.93 -2.03
N GLY A 188 21.21 9.43 -1.92
CA GLY A 188 20.14 9.65 -2.90
C GLY A 188 20.08 8.62 -4.01
N HIS A 189 20.96 7.62 -4.04
CA HIS A 189 20.92 6.55 -5.03
C HIS A 189 19.75 5.59 -4.84
N VAL A 190 19.14 5.54 -3.66
CA VAL A 190 17.92 4.78 -3.39
C VAL A 190 16.82 5.71 -2.91
N ARG A 191 15.63 5.56 -3.48
CA ARG A 191 14.42 6.22 -3.02
C ARG A 191 13.38 5.20 -2.59
N LEU A 192 13.04 5.20 -1.30
CA LEU A 192 11.84 4.51 -0.84
C LEU A 192 10.64 5.43 -1.03
N PHE A 193 9.54 4.91 -1.58
CA PHE A 193 8.35 5.71 -1.82
C PHE A 193 7.06 4.92 -1.56
N GLY A 194 6.10 5.58 -0.94
CA GLY A 194 4.79 5.01 -0.66
C GLY A 194 3.74 6.07 -0.36
N ARG A 195 2.48 5.65 -0.44
CA ARG A 195 1.32 6.47 -0.13
C ARG A 195 0.35 5.60 0.68
N PRO A 196 0.45 5.63 2.02
CA PRO A 196 -0.54 4.99 2.87
C PRO A 196 -1.90 5.65 2.67
N ASP A 197 -2.98 4.88 2.73
CA ASP A 197 -4.32 5.42 2.52
C ASP A 197 -4.69 6.37 3.66
N LEU A 198 -4.46 5.96 4.92
CA LEU A 198 -4.73 6.77 6.10
C LEU A 198 -3.55 6.78 7.06
N LEU A 199 -3.18 7.97 7.51
CA LEU A 199 -2.31 8.21 8.65
C LEU A 199 -3.12 8.95 9.72
N ILE A 200 -3.30 8.30 10.86
CA ILE A 200 -4.15 8.78 11.95
C ILE A 200 -3.25 9.10 13.14
N ASP A 201 -3.12 10.39 13.44
CA ASP A 201 -2.22 10.90 14.45
C ASP A 201 -2.99 11.42 15.65
N SER A 202 -2.63 10.97 16.85
CA SER A 202 -3.07 11.65 18.06
C SER A 202 -2.40 13.03 18.16
N ARG A 203 -3.17 14.04 18.56
CA ARG A 203 -2.67 15.41 18.81
C ARG A 203 -1.91 15.54 20.13
N HIS A 204 -1.93 14.53 21.00
CA HIS A 204 -1.11 14.51 22.21
C HIS A 204 0.39 14.59 21.85
N ARG A 205 1.13 15.39 22.63
CA ARG A 205 2.56 15.66 22.42
C ARG A 205 3.35 15.04 23.57
N ASP A 206 3.91 13.86 23.33
CA ASP A 206 4.80 13.17 24.27
C ASP A 206 5.71 12.15 23.56
N ASP A 207 6.47 11.38 24.34
CA ASP A 207 7.46 10.38 23.94
C ASP A 207 6.86 9.02 23.51
N ARG A 208 5.53 8.90 23.42
CA ARG A 208 4.86 7.66 22.98
C ARG A 208 4.47 7.64 21.50
N ALA A 209 4.44 6.47 20.87
CA ALA A 209 4.02 6.35 19.47
C ALA A 209 2.54 6.76 19.30
N ARG A 210 2.28 7.73 18.42
CA ARG A 210 0.95 8.36 18.23
C ARG A 210 0.35 8.17 16.85
N THR A 211 1.06 7.56 15.92
CA THR A 211 0.58 7.33 14.54
C THR A 211 -0.01 5.94 14.42
N LEU A 212 -1.19 5.83 13.82
CA LEU A 212 -1.76 4.60 13.25
C LEU A 212 -1.69 4.71 11.72
N VAL A 213 -1.24 3.64 11.07
CA VAL A 213 -1.26 3.51 9.60
C VAL A 213 -2.38 2.56 9.19
N VAL A 214 -3.21 2.94 8.23
CA VAL A 214 -4.24 2.05 7.67
C VAL A 214 -4.14 2.03 6.14
N ASP A 215 -4.13 0.83 5.57
CA ASP A 215 -4.31 0.57 4.14
C ASP A 215 -5.70 -0.02 3.95
N LEU A 216 -6.49 0.59 3.06
CA LEU A 216 -7.84 0.18 2.74
C LEU A 216 -7.79 -0.88 1.64
N LYS A 217 -8.67 -1.87 1.73
CA LYS A 217 -8.84 -2.89 0.69
C LYS A 217 -10.31 -3.07 0.38
N THR A 218 -10.68 -2.99 -0.90
CA THR A 218 -12.07 -3.19 -1.35
C THR A 218 -12.30 -4.57 -1.98
N GLY A 219 -11.22 -5.31 -2.25
CA GLY A 219 -11.23 -6.65 -2.85
C GLY A 219 -11.03 -7.79 -1.83
N ARG A 220 -10.76 -9.00 -2.34
CA ARG A 220 -10.58 -10.19 -1.51
C ARG A 220 -9.35 -10.05 -0.58
N PRO A 221 -9.48 -10.45 0.69
CA PRO A 221 -8.37 -10.46 1.64
C PRO A 221 -7.18 -11.30 1.20
N ARG A 222 -5.96 -10.75 1.35
CA ARG A 222 -4.68 -11.45 1.13
C ARG A 222 -3.77 -11.20 2.33
N SER A 223 -4.21 -11.67 3.49
CA SER A 223 -3.69 -11.34 4.82
C SER A 223 -2.16 -11.29 4.93
N GLU A 224 -1.44 -12.29 4.42
CA GLU A 224 0.03 -12.30 4.52
C GLU A 224 0.69 -11.21 3.65
N HIS A 225 0.22 -11.05 2.41
CA HIS A 225 0.74 -10.06 1.47
C HIS A 225 0.39 -8.64 1.91
N ASP A 226 -0.87 -8.39 2.27
CA ASP A 226 -1.34 -7.07 2.73
C ASP A 226 -0.57 -6.63 4.00
N ARG A 227 -0.22 -7.58 4.87
CA ARG A 227 0.63 -7.33 6.04
C ARG A 227 2.06 -6.90 5.67
N HIS A 228 2.67 -7.49 4.65
CA HIS A 228 4.00 -7.08 4.18
C HIS A 228 4.00 -5.68 3.58
N GLU A 229 2.97 -5.32 2.82
CA GLU A 229 2.78 -3.97 2.29
C GLU A 229 2.72 -2.91 3.40
N LEU A 230 1.97 -3.19 4.48
CA LEU A 230 1.84 -2.27 5.61
C LEU A 230 3.10 -2.09 6.42
N ARG A 231 3.88 -3.17 6.61
CA ARG A 231 5.18 -3.07 7.30
C ARG A 231 6.12 -2.13 6.56
N PHE A 232 6.10 -2.14 5.22
CA PHE A 232 6.85 -1.16 4.42
C PHE A 232 6.37 0.28 4.69
N TYR A 233 5.06 0.53 4.77
CA TYR A 233 4.55 1.85 5.15
C TYR A 233 4.89 2.25 6.58
N ALA A 234 4.87 1.32 7.54
CA ALA A 234 5.31 1.57 8.90
C ALA A 234 6.79 1.98 8.95
N LEU A 235 7.65 1.33 8.15
CA LEU A 235 9.06 1.74 8.00
C LEU A 235 9.18 3.15 7.39
N LEU A 236 8.44 3.47 6.32
CA LEU A 236 8.45 4.81 5.72
C LEU A 236 8.04 5.89 6.74
N VAL A 237 6.96 5.66 7.49
CA VAL A 237 6.48 6.57 8.53
C VAL A 237 7.54 6.75 9.61
N THR A 238 8.19 5.65 10.03
CA THR A 238 9.26 5.68 11.03
C THR A 238 10.42 6.58 10.58
N LEU A 239 10.92 6.36 9.36
CA LEU A 239 12.04 7.12 8.80
C LEU A 239 11.68 8.58 8.51
N SER A 240 10.43 8.85 8.11
CA SER A 240 9.96 10.20 7.80
C SER A 240 9.75 11.05 9.06
N ARG A 241 9.20 10.46 10.11
CA ARG A 241 8.75 11.17 11.32
C ARG A 241 9.69 10.98 12.51
N GLY A 242 10.75 10.20 12.36
CA GLY A 242 11.71 9.83 13.40
C GLY A 242 11.12 8.91 14.47
N ARG A 243 9.90 8.37 14.28
CA ARG A 243 9.16 7.62 15.30
C ARG A 243 8.22 6.61 14.64
N PRO A 244 8.19 5.36 15.11
CA PRO A 244 7.32 4.35 14.53
C PRO A 244 5.84 4.60 14.85
N PRO A 245 4.93 4.16 13.97
CA PRO A 245 3.53 4.04 14.35
C PRO A 245 3.37 3.02 15.49
N PHE A 246 2.35 3.19 16.33
CA PHE A 246 2.08 2.22 17.40
C PHE A 246 1.43 0.94 16.86
N ARG A 247 0.78 1.05 15.70
CA ARG A 247 0.03 -0.01 15.01
C ARG A 247 -0.08 0.32 13.53
N TRP A 248 -0.16 -0.72 12.71
CA TRP A 248 -0.57 -0.63 11.31
C TRP A 248 -1.60 -1.70 10.99
N ALA A 249 -2.52 -1.42 10.09
CA ALA A 249 -3.63 -2.33 9.82
C ALA A 249 -4.13 -2.28 8.38
N THR A 250 -4.58 -3.43 7.90
CA THR A 250 -5.38 -3.53 6.68
C THR A 250 -6.83 -3.43 7.10
N TYR A 251 -7.60 -2.54 6.47
CA TYR A 251 -9.04 -2.46 6.67
C TYR A 251 -9.78 -2.91 5.41
N TYR A 252 -10.48 -4.05 5.51
CA TYR A 252 -11.27 -4.62 4.42
C TYR A 252 -12.63 -3.94 4.38
N VAL A 253 -12.77 -2.93 3.52
CA VAL A 253 -13.92 -2.02 3.48
C VAL A 253 -15.22 -2.78 3.24
N THR A 254 -15.22 -3.73 2.30
CA THR A 254 -16.39 -4.56 1.96
C THR A 254 -16.84 -5.46 3.12
N GLU A 255 -15.93 -5.88 3.99
CA GLU A 255 -16.20 -6.84 5.07
C GLU A 255 -16.36 -6.16 6.44
N GLY A 256 -16.09 -4.86 6.54
CA GLY A 256 -16.15 -4.13 7.81
C GLY A 256 -15.17 -4.63 8.88
N ARG A 257 -14.08 -5.30 8.48
CA ARG A 257 -13.10 -5.90 9.40
C ARG A 257 -11.69 -5.39 9.14
N HIS A 258 -10.84 -5.58 10.14
CA HIS A 258 -9.43 -5.20 10.06
C HIS A 258 -8.51 -6.34 10.50
N GLU A 259 -7.29 -6.29 10.00
CA GLU A 259 -6.17 -7.07 10.49
C GLU A 259 -5.05 -6.11 10.88
N ALA A 260 -4.66 -6.13 12.15
CA ALA A 260 -3.71 -5.19 12.71
C ALA A 260 -2.48 -5.90 13.28
N GLU A 261 -1.35 -5.21 13.24
CA GLU A 261 -0.13 -5.61 13.93
C GLU A 261 0.39 -4.42 14.75
N ASP A 262 0.64 -4.69 16.03
CA ASP A 262 1.22 -3.71 16.95
C ASP A 262 2.72 -3.57 16.72
N TYR A 263 3.23 -2.40 17.09
CA TYR A 263 4.65 -2.08 16.98
C TYR A 263 5.51 -3.12 17.71
N ARG A 264 6.45 -3.70 16.96
CA ARG A 264 7.52 -4.55 17.43
C ARG A 264 8.81 -4.18 16.68
N PRO A 265 9.92 -3.85 17.37
CA PRO A 265 11.16 -3.43 16.73
C PRO A 265 11.66 -4.42 15.67
N GLU A 266 11.59 -5.72 15.98
CA GLU A 266 12.13 -6.80 15.15
C GLU A 266 11.42 -6.89 13.79
N VAL A 267 10.15 -6.44 13.74
CA VAL A 267 9.36 -6.41 12.50
C VAL A 267 9.87 -5.32 11.56
N LEU A 268 10.21 -4.14 12.09
CA LEU A 268 10.77 -3.06 11.28
C LEU A 268 12.20 -3.38 10.84
N GLU A 269 12.99 -4.03 11.69
CA GLU A 269 14.32 -4.53 11.32
C GLU A 269 14.24 -5.60 10.21
N ALA A 270 13.32 -6.55 10.31
CA ALA A 270 13.07 -7.52 9.25
C ALA A 270 12.60 -6.84 7.95
N THR A 271 11.80 -5.79 8.05
CA THR A 271 11.35 -5.01 6.90
C THR A 271 12.49 -4.22 6.26
N ALA A 272 13.38 -3.64 7.06
CA ALA A 272 14.58 -2.96 6.57
C ALA A 272 15.49 -3.93 5.81
N ARG A 273 15.70 -5.15 6.33
CA ARG A 273 16.42 -6.22 5.60
C ARG A 273 15.75 -6.57 4.27
N ARG A 274 14.42 -6.75 4.25
CA ARG A 274 13.66 -6.99 3.01
C ARG A 274 13.85 -5.85 2.00
N VAL A 275 13.92 -4.59 2.45
CA VAL A 275 14.19 -3.43 1.59
C VAL A 275 15.61 -3.50 1.00
N ILE A 276 16.62 -3.83 1.80
CA ILE A 276 18.01 -3.99 1.34
C ILE A 276 18.11 -5.10 0.30
N ASP A 277 17.53 -6.27 0.59
CA ASP A 277 17.52 -7.41 -0.34
C ASP A 277 16.75 -7.07 -1.62
N GLY A 278 15.64 -6.35 -1.49
CA GLY A 278 14.89 -5.88 -2.63
C GLY A 278 15.68 -4.89 -3.51
N ALA A 279 16.42 -3.96 -2.88
CA ALA A 279 17.29 -3.04 -3.59
C ALA A 279 18.44 -3.78 -4.30
N ARG A 280 19.08 -4.76 -3.65
CA ARG A 280 20.09 -5.62 -4.28
C ARG A 280 19.56 -6.33 -5.51
N GLN A 281 18.36 -6.92 -5.41
CA GLN A 281 17.74 -7.59 -6.53
C GLN A 281 17.43 -6.60 -7.66
N LEU A 282 16.84 -5.43 -7.35
CA LEU A 282 16.59 -4.39 -8.35
C LEU A 282 17.86 -3.91 -9.06
N VAL A 283 18.97 -3.76 -8.34
CA VAL A 283 20.28 -3.40 -8.92
C VAL A 283 20.78 -4.53 -9.83
N ARG A 284 20.75 -5.78 -9.37
CA ARG A 284 21.11 -6.95 -10.20
C ARG A 284 20.29 -7.00 -11.50
N LEU A 285 18.97 -6.80 -11.39
CA LEU A 285 18.09 -6.79 -12.55
C LEU A 285 18.38 -5.63 -13.51
N GLY A 286 18.81 -4.48 -12.98
CA GLY A 286 19.12 -3.27 -13.76
C GLY A 286 20.49 -3.27 -14.44
N LEU A 287 21.41 -4.15 -14.03
CA LEU A 287 22.73 -4.31 -14.68
C LEU A 287 22.72 -5.26 -15.87
N ARG A 288 21.67 -6.06 -16.01
CA ARG A 288 21.55 -7.04 -17.09
C ARG A 288 21.39 -6.36 -18.45
N ASP A 289 21.91 -7.04 -19.47
CA ASP A 289 21.58 -6.77 -20.88
C ASP A 289 20.11 -7.13 -21.19
N PRO A 290 19.30 -6.19 -21.69
CA PRO A 290 17.91 -6.45 -22.05
C PRO A 290 17.80 -7.59 -23.07
N GLY A 291 17.14 -8.70 -22.70
CA GLY A 291 16.96 -9.89 -23.54
C GLY A 291 17.77 -11.11 -23.11
N ASP A 292 18.72 -10.96 -22.19
CA ASP A 292 19.39 -12.10 -21.57
C ASP A 292 18.51 -12.70 -20.47
N GLU A 293 18.04 -13.93 -20.69
CA GLU A 293 17.19 -14.66 -19.75
C GLU A 293 17.95 -15.71 -18.92
N GLN A 294 19.24 -15.96 -19.22
CA GLN A 294 19.98 -17.09 -18.64
C GLN A 294 20.14 -16.99 -17.12
N ASP A 295 20.26 -15.76 -16.59
CA ASP A 295 20.46 -15.48 -15.17
C ASP A 295 19.18 -15.02 -14.44
N LEU A 296 17.99 -15.31 -15.00
CA LEU A 296 16.73 -15.00 -14.34
C LEU A 296 16.40 -16.03 -13.26
N GLN A 297 16.19 -15.52 -12.04
CA GLN A 297 15.65 -16.31 -10.93
C GLN A 297 14.13 -16.35 -11.05
N LEU A 298 13.65 -17.25 -11.90
CA LEU A 298 12.23 -17.52 -12.08
C LEU A 298 11.70 -18.39 -10.94
N ARG A 299 10.54 -18.03 -10.39
CA ARG A 299 9.86 -18.80 -9.35
C ARG A 299 8.39 -18.97 -9.70
N GLY A 300 7.94 -20.22 -9.63
CA GLY A 300 6.55 -20.60 -9.85
C GLY A 300 5.74 -20.46 -8.57
N GLY A 301 4.49 -20.02 -8.70
CA GLY A 301 3.58 -19.89 -7.56
C GLY A 301 2.29 -19.17 -7.93
N SER A 302 1.47 -18.89 -6.92
CA SER A 302 0.19 -18.21 -7.13
C SER A 302 0.33 -16.83 -7.76
N TRP A 303 1.49 -16.16 -7.68
CA TRP A 303 1.70 -14.88 -8.34
C TRP A 303 1.83 -14.96 -9.87
N CYS A 304 2.00 -16.17 -10.44
CA CYS A 304 2.15 -16.35 -11.89
C CYS A 304 0.97 -15.79 -12.68
N PHE A 305 -0.27 -15.88 -12.17
CA PHE A 305 -1.45 -15.32 -12.88
C PHE A 305 -1.39 -13.80 -13.06
N MET A 306 -0.56 -13.10 -12.29
CA MET A 306 -0.36 -11.65 -12.40
C MET A 306 0.69 -11.27 -13.45
N CYS A 307 1.41 -12.24 -14.02
CA CYS A 307 2.47 -11.99 -15.00
C CYS A 307 1.93 -12.24 -16.41
N GLN A 308 2.09 -11.28 -17.33
CA GLN A 308 1.67 -11.50 -18.72
C GLN A 308 2.53 -12.50 -19.49
N ARG A 309 3.71 -12.84 -18.95
CA ARG A 309 4.58 -13.90 -19.47
C ARG A 309 4.09 -15.30 -19.09
N GLU A 310 3.06 -15.41 -18.25
CA GLU A 310 2.54 -16.69 -17.75
C GLU A 310 2.23 -17.71 -18.86
N PRO A 311 1.57 -17.34 -19.98
CA PRO A 311 1.21 -18.31 -21.03
C PRO A 311 2.41 -19.02 -21.65
N ASP A 312 3.56 -18.34 -21.72
CA ASP A 312 4.78 -18.80 -22.39
C ASP A 312 5.91 -19.14 -21.40
N CYS A 313 5.62 -19.19 -20.09
CA CYS A 313 6.62 -19.42 -19.05
C CYS A 313 6.57 -20.85 -18.53
N GLU A 314 7.61 -21.64 -18.79
CA GLU A 314 7.72 -23.04 -18.35
C GLU A 314 7.60 -23.19 -16.82
N VAL A 315 8.15 -22.24 -16.07
CA VAL A 315 8.07 -22.23 -14.59
C VAL A 315 6.65 -22.00 -14.09
N ALA A 316 5.86 -21.19 -14.82
CA ALA A 316 4.44 -21.02 -14.50
C ALA A 316 3.62 -22.27 -14.84
N ALA A 317 3.91 -22.91 -15.97
CA ALA A 317 3.29 -24.18 -16.36
C ALA A 317 3.55 -25.27 -15.31
N ALA A 318 4.79 -25.41 -14.84
CA ALA A 318 5.16 -26.36 -13.79
C ALA A 318 4.39 -26.11 -12.47
N ALA A 319 4.31 -24.85 -12.02
CA ALA A 319 3.58 -24.50 -10.80
C ALA A 319 2.06 -24.77 -10.89
N ARG A 320 1.45 -24.57 -12.06
CA ARG A 320 0.04 -24.92 -12.28
C ARG A 320 -0.18 -26.43 -12.18
N MET A 321 0.72 -27.22 -12.74
CA MET A 321 0.65 -28.69 -12.66
C MET A 321 0.77 -29.17 -11.22
N GLU A 322 1.72 -28.64 -10.45
CA GLU A 322 1.90 -28.97 -9.03
C GLU A 322 0.64 -28.64 -8.22
N HIS A 323 0.08 -27.44 -8.39
CA HIS A 323 -1.16 -27.06 -7.72
C HIS A 323 -2.36 -27.95 -8.12
N ALA A 324 -2.45 -28.37 -9.38
CA ALA A 324 -3.52 -29.25 -9.84
C ALA A 324 -3.41 -30.66 -9.21
N LEU A 325 -2.20 -31.16 -8.97
CA LEU A 325 -1.95 -32.43 -8.30
C LEU A 325 -2.31 -32.38 -6.81
N ASP A 326 -1.99 -31.28 -6.13
CA ASP A 326 -2.33 -31.07 -4.71
C ASP A 326 -3.85 -31.00 -4.45
N GLN A 327 -4.64 -30.60 -5.45
CA GLN A 327 -6.12 -30.55 -5.34
C GLN A 327 -6.80 -31.90 -5.59
N LEU A 328 -6.05 -32.92 -6.05
CA LEU A 328 -6.55 -34.26 -6.34
C LEU A 328 -6.21 -35.30 -5.26
N GLY A 329 -5.38 -34.94 -4.27
CA GLY A 329 -5.02 -35.76 -3.11
C GLY A 329 -5.77 -35.36 -1.85
#